data_AF-A0A091HW43-F1
#
_entry.id   AF-A0A091HW43-F1
#
_cell.length_a   1.000
_cell.length_b   1.000
_cell.length_c   1.000
_cell.angle_alpha   90.00
_cell.angle_beta   90.00
_cell.angle_gamma   90.00
#
_symmetry.space_group_name_H-M   'P 1'
#
loop_
_entity.id
_entity.type
_entity.pdbx_description
1 polymer ?
#
loop_
_entity_poly.entity_id
_entity_poly.type
_entity_poly.pdbx_seq_one_letter_code
_entity_poly.pdbx_strand_id
1 'polypeptide(L)'
;WVSTRPPTRTMSFGWHRSETLGALASVLSIWVVTGALVYLAAARIISNDYEIEARAMLATSAGAVGVNLVMAYILHQSPAGHGHGAGGYEPLESPGSRLPGNAPLPGSTSVRAAFIHVVGDLLQSVSVLVAATIIYFKPQCKIADPISTLFFSIFVLGSTFTILRDVFRVLMEGTPRGIEFEAVQELLLGVHGVKGTHDLHLWALTLSHLAVSVHVAI
;
A
#
# COMPACT_ATOMS: atom_id res chain seq x y z
N TRP A 1 3.83 13.04 8.19
CA TRP A 1 4.28 14.33 8.77
C TRP A 1 3.59 15.52 8.12
N VAL A 2 3.56 15.65 6.78
CA VAL A 2 2.82 16.76 6.14
C VAL A 2 1.30 16.64 6.40
N SER A 3 0.76 15.42 6.41
CA SER A 3 -0.66 15.15 6.67
C SER A 3 -1.15 15.50 8.07
N THR A 4 -0.26 15.65 9.06
CA THR A 4 -0.60 15.97 10.46
C THR A 4 -0.60 17.48 10.73
N ARG A 5 -0.35 18.32 9.71
CA ARG A 5 -0.38 19.77 9.86
C ARG A 5 -1.83 20.27 10.04
N PRO A 6 -2.05 21.29 10.89
CA PRO A 6 -3.39 21.81 11.14
C PRO A 6 -3.99 22.47 9.89
N PRO A 7 -5.33 22.53 9.79
CA PRO A 7 -6.03 23.24 8.70
C PRO A 7 -5.64 24.71 8.60
N THR A 8 -5.56 25.22 7.38
CA THR A 8 -5.29 26.64 7.10
C THR A 8 -6.44 27.26 6.32
N ARG A 9 -6.51 28.59 6.23
CA ARG A 9 -7.56 29.29 5.46
C ARG A 9 -7.59 28.92 3.96
N THR A 10 -6.46 28.50 3.40
CA THR A 10 -6.35 28.02 2.01
C THR A 10 -6.63 26.52 1.86
N MET A 11 -6.55 25.75 2.95
CA MET A 11 -6.79 24.30 3.00
C MET A 11 -7.76 24.01 4.16
N SER A 12 -9.05 24.27 3.92
CA SER A 12 -10.11 24.20 4.94
C SER A 12 -10.27 22.81 5.56
N PHE A 13 -10.03 21.76 4.78
CA PHE A 13 -10.03 20.36 5.23
C PHE A 13 -8.66 19.89 5.75
N GLY A 14 -7.63 20.75 5.81
CA GLY A 14 -6.29 20.36 6.21
C GLY A 14 -5.48 19.62 5.13
N TRP A 15 -4.31 19.11 5.53
CA TRP A 15 -3.32 18.53 4.61
C TRP A 15 -3.48 17.01 4.40
N HIS A 16 -4.65 16.45 4.73
CA HIS A 16 -4.86 14.99 4.70
C HIS A 16 -4.61 14.37 3.32
N ARG A 17 -5.00 15.04 2.23
CA ARG A 17 -4.77 14.57 0.85
C ARG A 17 -3.27 14.45 0.48
N SER A 18 -2.36 15.09 1.23
CA SER A 18 -0.92 14.97 0.98
C SER A 18 -0.39 13.55 1.21
N GLU A 19 -1.06 12.75 2.04
CA GLU A 19 -0.73 11.34 2.24
C GLU A 19 -0.97 10.52 0.97
N THR A 20 -2.14 10.70 0.35
CA THR A 20 -2.50 10.05 -0.91
C THR A 20 -1.60 10.49 -2.07
N LEU A 21 -1.25 11.78 -2.13
CA LEU A 21 -0.29 12.29 -3.13
C LEU A 21 1.13 11.74 -2.92
N GLY A 22 1.57 11.61 -1.67
CA GLY A 22 2.85 10.96 -1.34
C GLY A 22 2.86 9.50 -1.78
N ALA A 23 1.80 8.75 -1.49
CA ALA A 23 1.65 7.36 -1.93
C ALA A 23 1.66 7.23 -3.46
N LEU A 24 0.99 8.14 -4.18
CA LEU A 24 1.02 8.19 -5.65
C LEU A 24 2.45 8.38 -6.18
N ALA A 25 3.19 9.35 -5.63
CA ALA A 25 4.56 9.64 -6.04
C ALA A 25 5.49 8.43 -5.80
N SER A 26 5.31 7.73 -4.68
CA SER A 26 6.07 6.50 -4.38
C SER A 26 5.78 5.40 -5.40
N VAL A 27 4.51 5.15 -5.76
CA VAL A 27 4.14 4.15 -6.76
C VAL A 27 4.72 4.49 -8.14
N LEU A 28 4.65 5.76 -8.56
CA LEU A 28 5.24 6.21 -9.81
C LEU A 28 6.77 6.03 -9.81
N SER A 29 7.43 6.29 -8.68
CA SER A 29 8.87 6.05 -8.53
C SER A 29 9.22 4.57 -8.70
N ILE A 30 8.42 3.67 -8.11
CA ILE A 30 8.57 2.22 -8.29
C ILE A 30 8.42 1.82 -9.76
N TRP A 31 7.46 2.41 -10.48
CA TRP A 31 7.24 2.13 -11.90
C TRP A 31 8.41 2.58 -12.77
N VAL A 32 9.00 3.75 -12.49
CA VAL A 32 10.19 4.23 -13.19
C VAL A 32 11.36 3.27 -12.98
N VAL A 33 11.63 2.89 -11.73
CA VAL A 33 12.71 1.94 -11.41
C VAL A 33 12.45 0.58 -12.05
N THR A 34 11.22 0.07 -11.98
CA THR A 34 10.83 -1.22 -12.59
C THR A 34 10.98 -1.17 -14.11
N GLY A 35 10.55 -0.09 -14.76
CA GLY A 35 10.71 0.11 -16.20
C GLY A 35 12.19 0.13 -16.61
N ALA A 36 13.04 0.80 -15.83
CA ALA A 36 14.49 0.79 -16.05
C ALA A 36 15.08 -0.62 -15.90
N LEU A 37 14.68 -1.39 -14.88
CA LEU A 37 15.13 -2.77 -14.70
C LEU A 37 14.68 -3.71 -15.82
N VAL A 38 13.43 -3.59 -16.27
CA VAL A 38 12.90 -4.34 -17.42
C VAL A 38 13.67 -3.99 -18.69
N TYR A 39 13.93 -2.71 -18.94
CA TYR A 39 14.73 -2.27 -20.09
C TYR A 39 16.15 -2.85 -20.03
N LEU A 40 16.82 -2.77 -18.88
CA LEU A 40 18.15 -3.35 -18.68
C LEU A 40 18.15 -4.88 -18.86
N ALA A 41 17.14 -5.58 -18.35
CA ALA A 41 16.99 -7.02 -18.51
C ALA A 41 16.77 -7.40 -19.98
N ALA A 42 15.92 -6.67 -20.70
CA ALA A 42 15.67 -6.89 -22.13
C ALA A 42 16.93 -6.63 -22.97
N ALA A 43 17.66 -5.55 -22.67
CA ALA A 43 18.93 -5.25 -23.31
C ALA A 43 19.96 -6.36 -23.08
N ARG A 44 20.06 -6.92 -21.86
CA ARG A 44 20.92 -8.06 -21.55
C ARG A 44 20.59 -9.30 -22.39
N ILE A 45 19.31 -9.58 -22.63
CA ILE A 45 18.87 -10.71 -23.47
C ILE A 45 19.29 -10.52 -24.93
N ILE A 46 19.16 -9.30 -25.46
CA ILE A 46 19.43 -9.00 -26.87
C ILE A 46 20.95 -8.97 -27.15
N SER A 47 21.73 -8.32 -26.28
CA SER A 47 23.15 -8.10 -26.51
C SER A 47 24.01 -9.36 -26.33
N ASN A 48 23.55 -10.38 -25.60
CA ASN A 48 24.18 -11.70 -25.37
C ASN A 48 25.67 -11.74 -24.93
N ASP A 49 26.35 -10.59 -24.85
CA ASP A 49 27.73 -10.46 -24.45
C ASP A 49 27.80 -9.64 -23.15
N TYR A 50 27.89 -10.35 -22.03
CA TYR A 50 28.05 -9.76 -20.72
C TYR A 50 28.80 -10.72 -19.79
N GLU A 51 29.87 -10.22 -19.18
CA GLU A 51 30.59 -10.91 -18.13
C GLU A 51 29.87 -10.62 -16.80
N ILE A 52 29.18 -11.63 -16.26
CA ILE A 52 28.65 -11.55 -14.90
C ILE A 52 29.71 -12.09 -13.96
N GLU A 53 30.16 -11.26 -13.03
CA GLU A 53 30.90 -11.74 -11.88
C GLU A 53 29.94 -12.47 -10.92
N ALA A 54 29.75 -13.77 -11.16
CA ALA A 54 28.78 -14.60 -10.44
C ALA A 54 29.00 -14.58 -8.91
N ARG A 55 30.24 -14.41 -8.46
CA ARG A 55 30.60 -14.31 -7.04
C ARG A 55 30.04 -13.04 -6.39
N ALA A 56 30.18 -11.89 -7.05
CA ALA A 56 29.64 -10.63 -6.57
C ALA A 56 28.10 -10.65 -6.55
N MET A 57 27.48 -11.24 -7.57
CA MET A 57 26.02 -11.42 -7.64
C MET A 57 25.49 -12.35 -6.53
N LEU A 58 26.19 -13.45 -6.24
CA LEU A 58 25.85 -14.33 -5.12
C LEU A 58 25.97 -13.62 -3.76
N ALA A 59 27.06 -12.88 -3.54
CA ALA A 59 27.28 -12.17 -2.28
C ALA A 59 26.20 -11.09 -2.03
N THR A 60 25.89 -10.30 -3.06
CA THR A 60 24.87 -9.24 -2.97
C THR A 60 23.46 -9.79 -2.78
N SER A 61 23.08 -10.85 -3.50
CA SER A 61 21.76 -11.50 -3.33
C SER A 61 21.61 -12.22 -1.99
N ALA A 62 22.66 -12.89 -1.50
CA ALA A 62 22.67 -13.50 -0.17
C ALA A 62 22.54 -12.44 0.94
N GLY A 63 23.23 -11.31 0.79
CA GLY A 63 23.09 -10.16 1.68
C GLY A 63 21.67 -9.60 1.69
N ALA A 64 21.04 -9.46 0.52
CA ALA A 64 19.65 -8.99 0.39
C ALA A 64 18.65 -9.92 1.11
N VAL A 65 18.79 -11.24 0.92
CA VAL A 65 17.98 -12.23 1.66
C VAL A 65 18.20 -12.08 3.17
N GLY A 66 19.45 -11.93 3.61
CA GLY A 66 19.78 -11.74 5.02
C GLY A 66 19.10 -10.50 5.63
N VAL A 67 19.16 -9.36 4.95
CA VAL A 67 18.47 -8.13 5.39
C VAL A 67 16.96 -8.32 5.45
N ASN A 68 16.37 -8.96 4.45
CA ASN A 68 14.92 -9.22 4.41
C ASN A 68 14.47 -10.19 5.52
N LEU A 69 15.30 -11.17 5.88
CA LEU A 69 15.06 -12.06 7.01
C LEU A 69 15.13 -11.31 8.35
N VAL A 70 16.11 -10.42 8.52
CA VAL A 70 16.20 -9.57 9.72
C VAL A 70 14.97 -8.67 9.85
N MET A 71 14.55 -8.04 8.74
CA MET A 71 13.34 -7.22 8.70
C MET A 71 12.08 -8.04 9.06
N ALA A 72 11.95 -9.25 8.50
CA ALA A 72 10.85 -10.17 8.83
C ALA A 72 10.87 -10.57 10.32
N TYR A 73 12.06 -10.83 10.86
CA TYR A 73 12.24 -11.19 12.26
C TYR A 73 11.86 -10.03 13.20
N ILE A 74 12.31 -8.81 12.92
CA ILE A 74 11.95 -7.61 13.71
C ILE A 74 10.43 -7.40 13.70
N LEU A 75 9.79 -7.60 12.54
CA LEU A 75 8.33 -7.46 12.43
C LEU A 75 7.59 -8.56 13.20
N HIS A 76 8.11 -9.80 13.19
CA HIS A 76 7.57 -10.92 13.96
C HIS A 76 7.79 -10.77 15.47
N GLN A 77 8.90 -10.16 15.88
CA GLN A 77 9.21 -9.88 17.28
C GLN A 77 8.39 -8.75 17.87
N SER A 78 7.74 -7.92 17.05
CA SER A 78 6.82 -6.89 17.53
C SER A 78 5.65 -7.61 18.23
N PRO A 79 5.64 -7.71 19.57
CA PRO A 79 4.53 -8.29 20.28
C PRO A 79 3.35 -7.34 20.07
N ALA A 80 2.13 -7.83 20.22
CA ALA A 80 0.90 -7.07 20.08
C ALA A 80 0.71 -5.97 21.17
N GLY A 81 1.74 -5.20 21.52
CA GLY A 81 1.70 -4.11 22.46
C GLY A 81 2.91 -3.21 22.28
N HIS A 82 2.67 -2.00 21.77
CA HIS A 82 3.14 -0.70 22.28
C HIS A 82 2.86 0.34 21.18
N GLY A 83 1.69 0.96 21.28
CA GLY A 83 1.27 2.03 20.40
C GLY A 83 2.09 3.30 20.67
N HIS A 84 2.66 3.86 19.61
CA HIS A 84 3.14 5.23 19.61
C HIS A 84 2.50 6.01 18.47
N GLY A 85 1.55 6.87 18.84
CA GLY A 85 1.39 8.21 18.29
C GLY A 85 0.72 8.36 16.92
N ALA A 86 -0.61 8.25 16.88
CA ALA A 86 -1.42 9.10 16.01
C ALA A 86 -2.39 9.89 16.90
N GLY A 87 -2.25 11.21 16.89
CA GLY A 87 -2.86 12.12 17.85
C GLY A 87 -4.39 12.13 17.84
N GLY A 88 -4.95 12.15 19.05
CA GLY A 88 -5.97 13.11 19.49
C GLY A 88 -7.30 13.13 18.75
N TYR A 89 -8.21 12.25 19.16
CA TYR A 89 -9.57 12.65 19.46
C TYR A 89 -9.99 12.00 20.78
N GLU A 90 -10.50 12.80 21.71
CA GLU A 90 -11.20 12.26 22.87
C GLU A 90 -12.48 11.54 22.40
N PRO A 91 -12.78 10.35 22.94
CA PRO A 91 -14.10 9.77 22.77
C PRO A 91 -15.10 10.62 23.55
N LEU A 92 -16.03 11.27 22.87
CA LEU A 92 -17.26 11.75 23.50
C LEU A 92 -17.99 10.52 24.05
N GLU A 93 -18.01 10.36 25.36
CA GLU A 93 -18.81 9.36 26.05
C GLU A 93 -20.29 9.59 25.72
N SER A 94 -20.88 8.68 24.94
CA SER A 94 -22.32 8.59 24.76
C SER A 94 -22.79 7.28 25.38
N PRO A 95 -23.61 7.31 26.44
CA PRO A 95 -24.07 6.10 27.11
C PRO A 95 -25.15 5.41 26.28
N GLY A 96 -24.80 4.28 25.67
CA GLY A 96 -25.77 3.26 25.27
C GLY A 96 -26.01 3.11 23.77
N SER A 97 -25.16 2.35 23.09
CA SER A 97 -25.58 1.56 21.94
C SER A 97 -24.64 0.35 21.74
N ARG A 98 -25.18 -0.85 21.95
CA ARG A 98 -24.51 -2.11 21.65
C ARG A 98 -24.63 -2.37 20.15
N LEU A 99 -23.57 -2.09 19.38
CA LEU A 99 -23.44 -2.56 18.00
C LEU A 99 -22.62 -3.87 17.98
N PRO A 100 -22.99 -4.86 17.14
CA PRO A 100 -22.31 -6.15 17.07
C PRO A 100 -20.95 -6.01 16.35
N GLY A 101 -19.97 -6.72 16.89
CA GLY A 101 -18.57 -6.64 16.48
C GLY A 101 -18.29 -7.09 15.05
N ASN A 102 -17.25 -6.47 14.48
CA ASN A 102 -16.21 -7.03 13.59
C ASN A 102 -15.46 -5.96 12.77
N ALA A 103 -15.36 -4.71 13.24
CA ALA A 103 -14.44 -3.74 12.64
C ALA A 103 -12.99 -4.06 13.14
N PRO A 104 -12.04 -4.41 12.26
CA PRO A 104 -10.67 -4.68 12.66
C PRO A 104 -10.04 -3.42 13.27
N LEU A 105 -9.50 -3.53 14.49
CA LEU A 105 -8.82 -2.46 15.18
C LEU A 105 -7.62 -1.92 14.34
N PRO A 106 -7.36 -0.59 14.33
CA PRO A 106 -6.41 0.07 13.42
C PRO A 106 -4.94 -0.39 13.52
N GLY A 107 -4.56 -1.09 14.60
CA GLY A 107 -3.19 -1.58 14.80
C GLY A 107 -2.82 -2.78 13.93
N SER A 108 -3.80 -3.57 13.48
CA SER A 108 -3.54 -4.81 12.72
C SER A 108 -3.30 -4.59 11.23
N THR A 109 -3.85 -3.51 10.66
CA THR A 109 -3.82 -3.27 9.21
C THR A 109 -2.45 -2.81 8.72
N SER A 110 -1.80 -1.91 9.47
CA SER A 110 -0.45 -1.41 9.12
C SER A 110 0.61 -2.51 9.27
N VAL A 111 0.53 -3.32 10.33
CA VAL A 111 1.43 -4.47 10.53
C VAL A 111 1.20 -5.53 9.47
N ARG A 112 -0.06 -5.83 9.12
CA ARG A 112 -0.39 -6.76 8.02
C ARG A 112 0.11 -6.25 6.67
N ALA A 113 -0.02 -4.95 6.40
CA ALA A 113 0.50 -4.34 5.18
C ALA A 113 2.03 -4.40 5.12
N ALA A 114 2.71 -4.06 6.22
CA ALA A 114 4.16 -4.19 6.35
C ALA A 114 4.61 -5.65 6.17
N PHE A 115 3.89 -6.62 6.74
CA PHE A 115 4.20 -8.03 6.61
C PHE A 115 4.08 -8.51 5.16
N ILE A 116 2.99 -8.16 4.46
CA ILE A 116 2.82 -8.50 3.04
C ILE A 116 3.94 -7.89 2.20
N HIS A 117 4.37 -6.67 2.53
CA HIS A 117 5.49 -6.01 1.85
C HIS A 117 6.81 -6.77 2.04
N VAL A 118 7.17 -7.09 3.28
CA VAL A 118 8.39 -7.84 3.62
C VAL A 118 8.42 -9.21 2.95
N VAL A 119 7.27 -9.90 2.89
CA VAL A 119 7.15 -11.17 2.18
C VAL A 119 7.43 -11.01 0.68
N GLY A 120 6.96 -9.91 0.08
CA GLY A 120 7.26 -9.55 -1.31
C GLY A 120 8.76 -9.36 -1.55
N ASP A 121 9.43 -8.60 -0.68
CA ASP A 121 10.88 -8.35 -0.76
C ASP A 121 11.68 -9.64 -0.57
N LEU A 122 11.27 -10.49 0.37
CA LEU A 122 11.90 -11.79 0.61
C LEU A 122 11.79 -12.67 -0.64
N LEU A 123 10.59 -12.78 -1.22
CA LEU A 123 10.35 -13.54 -2.44
C LEU A 123 11.21 -13.03 -3.60
N GLN A 124 11.34 -11.71 -3.75
CA GLN A 124 12.21 -11.09 -4.75
C GLN A 124 13.68 -11.49 -4.53
N SER A 125 14.19 -11.28 -3.32
CA SER A 125 15.60 -11.55 -2.99
C SER A 125 15.96 -13.02 -3.15
N VAL A 126 15.05 -13.93 -2.80
CA VAL A 126 15.20 -15.38 -3.03
C VAL A 126 15.21 -15.70 -4.53
N SER A 127 14.33 -15.08 -5.33
CA SER A 127 14.32 -15.29 -6.79
C SER A 127 15.66 -14.93 -7.42
N VAL A 128 16.23 -13.78 -7.04
CA VAL A 128 17.57 -13.35 -7.50
C VAL A 128 18.67 -14.27 -6.98
N LEU A 129 18.60 -14.72 -5.73
CA LEU A 129 19.58 -15.67 -5.17
C LEU A 129 19.58 -17.01 -5.91
N VAL A 130 18.40 -17.52 -6.27
CA VAL A 130 18.26 -18.73 -7.08
C VAL A 130 18.87 -18.53 -8.47
N ALA A 131 18.60 -17.40 -9.13
CA ALA A 131 19.21 -17.07 -10.42
C ALA A 131 20.75 -16.99 -10.32
N ALA A 132 21.27 -16.30 -9.30
CA ALA A 132 22.70 -16.19 -9.04
C ALA A 132 23.36 -17.55 -8.79
N THR A 133 22.69 -18.43 -8.03
CA THR A 133 23.16 -19.79 -7.76
C THR A 133 23.23 -20.62 -9.04
N ILE A 134 22.21 -20.54 -9.90
CA ILE A 134 22.21 -21.22 -11.21
C ILE A 134 23.37 -20.74 -12.07
N ILE A 135 23.62 -19.42 -12.12
CA ILE A 135 24.70 -18.82 -12.90
C ILE A 135 26.08 -19.25 -12.37
N TYR A 136 26.24 -19.38 -11.04
CA TYR A 136 27.49 -19.82 -10.43
C TYR A 136 27.87 -21.26 -10.80
N PHE A 137 26.92 -22.19 -10.74
CA PHE A 137 27.19 -23.59 -11.10
C PHE A 137 27.20 -23.84 -12.61
N LYS A 138 26.39 -23.09 -13.39
CA LYS A 138 26.29 -23.19 -14.84
C LYS A 138 26.40 -21.80 -15.47
N PRO A 139 27.63 -21.33 -15.74
CA PRO A 139 27.86 -20.02 -16.37
C PRO A 139 27.24 -19.87 -17.76
N GLN A 140 26.82 -20.97 -18.40
CA GLN A 140 26.09 -20.97 -19.68
C GLN A 140 24.65 -20.48 -19.54
N CYS A 141 24.07 -20.51 -18.33
CA CYS A 141 22.69 -20.13 -18.05
C CYS A 141 22.56 -18.65 -17.60
N LYS A 142 23.32 -17.72 -18.21
CA LYS A 142 23.31 -16.29 -17.84
C LYS A 142 21.93 -15.63 -17.97
N ILE A 143 21.06 -16.17 -18.83
CA ILE A 143 19.69 -15.70 -19.08
C ILE A 143 18.78 -15.83 -17.84
N ALA A 144 19.16 -16.62 -16.83
CA ALA A 144 18.38 -16.79 -15.60
C ALA A 144 18.14 -15.47 -14.84
N ASP A 145 19.11 -14.55 -14.83
CA ASP A 145 19.01 -13.25 -14.16
C ASP A 145 17.97 -12.31 -14.82
N PRO A 146 18.01 -12.07 -16.16
CA PRO A 146 16.95 -11.34 -16.84
C PRO A 146 15.56 -11.95 -16.68
N ILE A 147 15.44 -13.29 -16.73
CA ILE A 147 14.15 -13.97 -16.53
C ILE A 147 13.59 -13.70 -15.13
N SER A 148 14.43 -13.83 -14.09
CA SER A 148 14.03 -13.54 -12.71
C SER A 148 13.57 -12.08 -12.56
N THR A 149 14.31 -11.15 -13.19
CA THR A 149 13.98 -9.71 -13.16
C THR A 149 12.65 -9.41 -13.84
N LEU A 150 12.39 -10.01 -15.01
CA LEU A 150 11.13 -9.84 -15.75
C LEU A 150 9.94 -10.44 -14.99
N PHE A 151 10.10 -11.65 -14.45
CA PHE A 151 9.09 -12.30 -13.63
C PHE A 151 8.68 -11.42 -12.45
N PHE A 152 9.66 -10.91 -11.71
CA PHE A 152 9.38 -10.04 -10.57
C PHE A 152 8.80 -8.69 -10.97
N SER A 153 9.23 -8.12 -12.09
CA SER A 153 8.68 -6.86 -12.61
C SER A 153 7.18 -6.97 -12.90
N ILE A 154 6.73 -8.09 -13.48
CA ILE A 154 5.29 -8.36 -13.69
C ILE A 154 4.54 -8.42 -12.36
N PHE A 155 5.12 -9.09 -11.36
CA PHE A 155 4.53 -9.19 -10.02
C PHE A 155 4.39 -7.81 -9.34
N VAL A 156 5.44 -6.97 -9.41
CA VAL A 156 5.42 -5.60 -8.88
C VAL A 156 4.38 -4.76 -9.59
N LEU A 157 4.32 -4.80 -10.92
CA LEU A 157 3.34 -4.03 -11.69
C LEU A 157 1.90 -4.45 -11.34
N GLY A 158 1.62 -5.75 -11.21
CA GLY A 158 0.29 -6.24 -10.84
C GLY A 158 -0.14 -5.81 -9.42
N SER A 159 0.75 -5.93 -8.44
CA SER A 159 0.47 -5.51 -7.06
C SER A 159 0.31 -4.00 -6.93
N THR A 160 1.19 -3.22 -7.54
CA THR A 160 1.15 -1.75 -7.49
C THR A 160 -0.01 -1.16 -8.29
N PHE A 161 -0.47 -1.80 -9.37
CA PHE A 161 -1.65 -1.36 -10.10
C PHE A 161 -2.91 -1.34 -9.23
N THR A 162 -3.04 -2.32 -8.32
CA THR A 162 -4.15 -2.36 -7.36
C THR A 162 -4.11 -1.15 -6.41
N ILE A 163 -2.92 -0.81 -5.90
CA ILE A 163 -2.73 0.36 -5.02
C ILE A 163 -3.00 1.66 -5.78
N LEU A 164 -2.50 1.76 -7.02
CA LEU A 164 -2.66 2.92 -7.87
C LEU A 164 -4.15 3.24 -8.11
N ARG A 165 -4.96 2.21 -8.38
CA ARG A 165 -6.42 2.34 -8.52
C ARG A 165 -7.08 2.92 -7.26
N ASP A 166 -6.60 2.54 -6.09
CA ASP A 166 -7.17 2.98 -4.81
C ASP A 166 -6.84 4.45 -4.55
N VAL A 167 -5.59 4.82 -4.81
CA VAL A 167 -5.11 6.20 -4.75
C VAL A 167 -5.88 7.09 -5.73
N PHE A 168 -6.05 6.65 -6.98
CA PHE A 168 -6.86 7.38 -7.96
C PHE A 168 -8.32 7.53 -7.53
N ARG A 169 -8.94 6.50 -6.93
CA ARG A 169 -10.32 6.59 -6.44
C ARG A 169 -10.47 7.67 -5.36
N VAL A 170 -9.51 7.77 -4.43
CA VAL A 170 -9.49 8.82 -3.41
C VAL A 170 -9.31 10.20 -4.04
N LEU A 171 -8.39 10.34 -5.00
CA LEU A 171 -8.16 11.62 -5.70
C LEU A 171 -9.37 12.07 -6.55
N MET A 172 -10.11 11.13 -7.11
CA MET A 172 -11.33 11.36 -7.89
C MET A 172 -12.58 11.52 -7.01
N GLU A 173 -12.42 11.66 -5.69
CA GLU A 173 -13.54 11.80 -4.74
C GLU A 173 -14.57 10.66 -4.82
N GLY A 174 -14.10 9.46 -5.20
CA GLY A 174 -14.96 8.31 -5.35
C GLY A 174 -15.42 7.74 -4.00
N THR A 175 -16.57 7.04 -4.04
CA THR A 175 -17.16 6.41 -2.87
C THR A 175 -16.16 5.45 -2.20
N PRO A 176 -15.95 5.56 -0.87
CA PRO A 176 -15.07 4.69 -0.11
C PRO A 176 -15.47 3.21 -0.24
N ARG A 177 -14.48 2.32 -0.22
CA ARG A 177 -14.75 0.87 -0.27
C ARG A 177 -15.44 0.41 1.01
N GLY A 178 -16.49 -0.39 0.85
CA GLY A 178 -17.22 -0.99 1.96
C GLY A 178 -18.34 -0.13 2.54
N ILE A 179 -18.63 1.02 1.93
CA ILE A 179 -19.82 1.82 2.24
C ILE A 179 -20.74 1.78 1.03
N GLU A 180 -21.88 1.10 1.22
CA GLU A 180 -22.98 1.09 0.26
C GLU A 180 -23.76 2.40 0.42
N PHE A 181 -24.05 3.04 -0.72
CA PHE A 181 -24.77 4.32 -0.74
C PHE A 181 -26.17 4.17 -0.12
N GLU A 182 -26.85 3.08 -0.48
CA GLU A 182 -28.20 2.73 -0.07
C GLU A 182 -28.28 2.51 1.44
N ALA A 183 -27.28 1.85 2.02
CA ALA A 183 -27.23 1.60 3.46
C ALA A 183 -27.13 2.90 4.27
N VAL A 184 -26.35 3.88 3.79
CA VAL A 184 -26.25 5.21 4.43
C VAL A 184 -27.56 5.97 4.30
N GLN A 185 -28.19 5.91 3.13
CA GLN A 185 -29.48 6.56 2.89
C GLN A 185 -30.58 5.99 3.80
N GLU A 186 -30.68 4.66 3.90
CA GLU A 186 -31.66 3.99 4.76
C GLU A 186 -31.44 4.32 6.24
N LEU A 187 -30.17 4.38 6.68
CA LEU A 187 -29.82 4.79 8.04
C LEU A 187 -30.27 6.23 8.35
N LEU A 188 -30.10 7.15 7.41
CA LEU A 188 -30.52 8.55 7.57
C LEU A 188 -32.05 8.69 7.61
N LEU A 189 -32.78 7.92 6.79
CA LEU A 189 -34.24 7.89 6.79
C LEU A 189 -34.82 7.23 8.06
N GLY A 190 -34.06 6.35 8.71
CA GLY A 190 -34.45 5.74 9.98
C GLY A 190 -34.41 6.70 11.19
N VAL A 191 -33.82 7.89 11.04
CA VAL A 191 -33.76 8.89 12.11
C VAL A 191 -35.10 9.60 12.26
N HIS A 192 -35.62 9.65 13.50
CA HIS A 192 -36.91 10.27 13.79
C HIS A 192 -36.94 11.74 13.36
N GLY A 193 -37.94 12.11 12.56
CA GLY A 193 -38.10 13.47 12.03
C GLY A 193 -37.53 13.67 10.63
N VAL A 194 -36.77 12.72 10.07
CA VAL A 194 -36.30 12.82 8.68
C VAL A 194 -37.42 12.36 7.73
N LYS A 195 -37.91 13.26 6.87
CA LYS A 195 -38.91 12.97 5.83
C LYS A 195 -38.29 12.55 4.50
N GLY A 196 -37.03 12.90 4.26
CA GLY A 196 -36.33 12.59 3.02
C GLY A 196 -34.87 13.05 3.01
N THR A 197 -34.07 12.47 2.12
CA THR A 197 -32.67 12.83 1.88
C THR A 197 -32.44 13.07 0.39
N HIS A 198 -31.72 14.13 0.04
CA HIS A 198 -31.33 14.47 -1.32
C HIS A 198 -29.88 14.98 -1.35
N ASP A 199 -29.27 14.99 -2.53
CA ASP A 199 -27.86 15.38 -2.75
C ASP A 199 -26.88 14.70 -1.78
N LEU A 200 -27.02 13.38 -1.60
CA LEU A 200 -26.08 12.59 -0.80
C LEU A 200 -24.78 12.40 -1.59
N HIS A 201 -23.69 12.97 -1.07
CA HIS A 201 -22.34 12.82 -1.59
C HIS A 201 -21.46 12.13 -0.54
N LEU A 202 -20.83 11.03 -0.93
CA LEU A 202 -19.94 10.23 -0.10
C LEU A 202 -18.56 10.18 -0.77
N TRP A 203 -17.53 10.67 -0.09
CA TRP A 203 -16.16 10.61 -0.61
C TRP A 203 -15.14 10.33 0.49
N ALA A 204 -13.97 9.86 0.09
CA ALA A 204 -12.83 9.66 0.96
C ALA A 204 -11.82 10.80 0.81
N LEU A 205 -11.41 11.43 1.91
CA LEU A 205 -10.29 12.38 1.94
C LEU A 205 -8.94 11.65 2.03
N THR A 206 -8.92 10.53 2.74
CA THR A 206 -7.81 9.55 2.80
C THR A 206 -8.42 8.15 2.95
N LEU A 207 -7.60 7.10 3.03
CA LEU A 207 -8.07 5.73 3.32
C LEU A 207 -8.77 5.59 4.67
N SER A 208 -8.53 6.53 5.60
CA SER A 208 -9.07 6.52 6.96
C SER A 208 -10.07 7.65 7.25
N HIS A 209 -10.04 8.74 6.47
CA HIS A 209 -10.96 9.86 6.63
C HIS A 209 -12.04 9.86 5.56
N LEU A 210 -13.27 9.62 6.01
CA LEU A 210 -14.48 9.63 5.21
C LEU A 210 -15.21 10.95 5.41
N ALA A 211 -15.81 11.46 4.35
CA ALA A 211 -16.62 12.67 4.39
C ALA A 211 -17.97 12.40 3.71
N VAL A 212 -19.02 12.98 4.28
CA VAL A 212 -20.36 12.93 3.73
C VAL A 212 -20.94 14.34 3.70
N SER A 213 -21.68 14.65 2.64
CA SER A 213 -22.56 15.81 2.56
C SER A 213 -23.92 15.34 2.13
N VAL A 214 -24.98 15.81 2.79
CA VAL A 214 -26.35 15.43 2.48
C VAL A 214 -27.29 16.55 2.86
N HIS A 215 -28.33 16.76 2.04
CA HIS A 215 -29.43 17.64 2.39
C HIS A 215 -30.59 16.80 2.94
N VAL A 216 -31.04 17.14 4.15
CA VAL A 216 -32.07 16.40 4.88
C VAL A 216 -33.34 17.24 4.96
N ALA A 217 -34.48 16.64 4.60
CA ALA A 217 -35.80 17.21 4.80
C ALA A 217 -36.36 16.73 6.15
N ILE A 218 -36.80 17.66 7.00
CA ILE A 218 -37.28 17.42 8.37
C ILE A 218 -38.78 17.74 8.49
#